data_AF-A0A924MHR1-F1
#
_entry.id   AF-A0A924MHR1-F1
#
_cell.length_a   1.000
_cell.length_b   1.000
_cell.length_c   1.000
_cell.angle_alpha   90.00
_cell.angle_beta   90.00
_cell.angle_gamma   90.00
#
_symmetry.space_group_name_H-M   'P 1'
#
loop_
_entity.id
_entity.type
_entity.pdbx_description
1 polymer ?
#
loop_
_entity_poly.entity_id
_entity_poly.type
_entity_poly.pdbx_seq_one_letter_code
_entity_poly.pdbx_strand_id
1 'polypeptide(L)'
;MPPEAVAPMDDANAAPSLAVGRFEQLPKWLNLVPMVLQWLWLGLRYRSISLPSSANPGITSGGMVGDGKMEYFAAMGALARAATAEHIAVVNVAGLDASQVLARLDASGLTLPVVAKPDLGWCGYGVRLLSSRPDIADYLQRFPRGETFLLQRYLPEPGEAGLFYMREPAAANGRLIGILLRHYPSVTGDGKATVAALIKGDARLARGCENAMHECRYDSQWVPARGEVVRLSTVASTRVGGCYQDGSVHATAQLTARVDAIAKDMGLFLVGRFDVRYQSLDGLRRGEFTIMEVNGAGSEAVHAWDPKYSIRDVYRIVFAKQRLLFRIGDENRRRGHPPTGWRRLAQLHFRQQRVMRLYPPSN
;
A
#
# COMPACT_ATOMS: atom_id res chain seq x y z
N MET A 1 -7.43 9.64 22.57
CA MET A 1 -8.16 8.39 22.86
C MET A 1 -7.11 7.31 23.14
N PRO A 2 -7.30 6.43 24.12
CA PRO A 2 -6.44 5.26 24.26
C PRO A 2 -6.47 4.44 22.96
N PRO A 3 -5.38 3.76 22.58
CA PRO A 3 -5.40 2.85 21.44
C PRO A 3 -6.49 1.79 21.67
N GLU A 4 -7.40 1.61 20.70
CA GLU A 4 -8.41 0.55 20.78
C GLU A 4 -7.70 -0.80 20.90
N ALA A 5 -8.04 -1.54 21.96
CA ALA A 5 -7.63 -2.93 22.11
C ALA A 5 -8.18 -3.72 20.92
N VAL A 6 -7.28 -4.20 20.06
CA VAL A 6 -7.66 -5.03 18.91
C VAL A 6 -7.76 -6.46 19.41
N ALA A 7 -8.94 -7.08 19.24
CA ALA A 7 -9.10 -8.50 19.53
C ALA A 7 -8.03 -9.30 18.78
N PRO A 8 -7.34 -10.27 19.42
CA PRO A 8 -6.38 -11.11 18.74
C PRO A 8 -7.07 -11.82 17.57
N MET A 9 -6.39 -11.89 16.42
CA MET A 9 -6.83 -12.78 15.36
C MET A 9 -6.67 -14.22 15.87
N ASP A 10 -7.79 -14.86 16.21
CA ASP A 10 -7.85 -16.31 16.29
C ASP A 10 -7.65 -16.86 14.87
N ASP A 11 -6.50 -17.51 14.64
CA ASP A 11 -6.43 -18.80 13.96
C ASP A 11 -4.98 -19.27 13.84
N ALA A 12 -4.66 -20.33 14.59
CA ALA A 12 -3.75 -21.43 14.26
C ALA A 12 -2.72 -21.20 13.12
N ASN A 13 -1.78 -20.28 13.32
CA ASN A 13 -0.45 -20.33 12.75
C ASN A 13 0.45 -19.44 13.62
N ALA A 14 1.65 -19.92 13.93
CA ALA A 14 2.61 -19.29 14.83
C ALA A 14 2.60 -17.75 14.73
N ALA A 15 2.66 -17.08 15.88
CA ALA A 15 2.85 -15.63 15.95
C ALA A 15 3.89 -15.22 14.89
N PRO A 16 3.56 -14.29 13.98
CA PRO A 16 4.41 -13.99 12.85
C PRO A 16 5.80 -13.68 13.36
N SER A 17 6.82 -14.27 12.73
CA SER A 17 8.20 -14.00 13.14
C SER A 17 8.44 -12.49 13.01
N LEU A 18 8.58 -11.81 14.15
CA LEU A 18 8.99 -10.41 14.21
C LEU A 18 10.45 -10.22 13.76
N ALA A 19 11.15 -11.32 13.44
CA ALA A 19 12.52 -11.31 13.00
C ALA A 19 12.73 -10.36 11.81
N VAL A 20 13.86 -9.66 11.83
CA VAL A 20 14.28 -8.83 10.72
C VAL A 20 14.89 -9.74 9.65
N GLY A 21 14.24 -9.83 8.49
CA GLY A 21 14.71 -10.68 7.38
C GLY A 21 16.10 -10.28 6.90
N ARG A 22 16.90 -11.23 6.42
CA ARG A 22 18.28 -10.97 5.95
C ARG A 22 18.34 -9.91 4.86
N PHE A 23 17.35 -9.91 3.96
CA PHE A 23 17.26 -8.93 2.89
C PHE A 23 16.95 -7.52 3.43
N GLU A 24 16.17 -7.40 4.51
CA GLU A 24 15.85 -6.12 5.17
C GLU A 24 17.08 -5.50 5.89
N GLN A 25 18.01 -6.35 6.34
CA GLN A 25 19.23 -5.91 7.02
C GLN A 25 20.28 -5.33 6.06
N LEU A 26 20.21 -5.68 4.77
CA LEU A 26 21.16 -5.17 3.79
C LEU A 26 20.96 -3.67 3.54
N PRO A 27 22.04 -2.90 3.30
CA PRO A 27 21.92 -1.52 2.85
C PRO A 27 21.04 -1.44 1.61
N LYS A 28 20.05 -0.53 1.62
CA LYS A 28 19.05 -0.42 0.54
C LYS A 28 19.70 -0.27 -0.84
N TRP A 29 20.78 0.50 -0.96
CA TRP A 29 21.48 0.70 -2.23
C TRP A 29 22.05 -0.62 -2.79
N LEU A 30 22.51 -1.52 -1.92
CA LEU A 30 23.07 -2.81 -2.33
C LEU A 30 21.97 -3.74 -2.84
N ASN A 31 20.81 -3.74 -2.19
CA ASN A 31 19.64 -4.50 -2.64
C ASN A 31 19.20 -4.08 -4.05
N LEU A 32 19.32 -2.79 -4.38
CA LEU A 32 18.91 -2.25 -5.68
C LEU A 32 19.83 -2.65 -6.82
N VAL A 33 21.12 -2.94 -6.58
CA VAL A 33 22.10 -3.19 -7.67
C VAL A 33 21.65 -4.34 -8.57
N PRO A 34 21.34 -5.56 -8.07
CA PRO A 34 20.92 -6.65 -8.96
C PRO A 34 19.57 -6.39 -9.64
N MET A 35 18.66 -5.69 -8.97
CA MET A 35 17.35 -5.30 -9.52
C MET A 35 17.50 -4.33 -10.69
N VAL A 36 18.42 -3.38 -10.60
CA VAL A 36 18.74 -2.42 -11.66
C VAL A 36 19.46 -3.11 -12.82
N LEU A 37 20.43 -4.00 -12.55
CA LEU A 37 21.13 -4.73 -13.60
C LEU A 37 20.18 -5.60 -14.44
N GLN A 38 19.28 -6.34 -13.79
CA GLN A 38 18.22 -7.10 -14.47
C GLN A 38 17.31 -6.19 -15.30
N TRP A 39 16.92 -5.03 -14.76
CA TRP A 39 16.08 -4.06 -15.47
C TRP A 39 16.77 -3.47 -16.70
N LEU A 40 18.05 -3.12 -16.60
CA LEU A 40 18.85 -2.61 -17.72
C LEU A 40 19.04 -3.66 -18.81
N TRP A 41 19.30 -4.93 -18.43
CA TRP A 41 19.36 -6.04 -19.38
C TRP A 41 18.03 -6.24 -20.12
N LEU A 42 16.90 -6.20 -19.41
CA LEU A 42 15.57 -6.24 -20.03
C LEU A 42 15.33 -5.01 -20.92
N GLY A 43 15.74 -3.83 -20.47
CA GLY A 43 15.68 -2.59 -21.24
C GLY A 43 16.43 -2.68 -22.57
N LEU A 44 17.62 -3.30 -22.57
CA LEU A 44 18.38 -3.57 -23.79
C LEU A 44 17.67 -4.59 -24.67
N ARG A 45 17.26 -5.74 -24.10
CA ARG A 45 16.56 -6.82 -24.82
C ARG A 45 15.30 -6.34 -25.54
N TYR A 46 14.50 -5.51 -24.88
CA TYR A 46 13.24 -4.99 -25.43
C TYR A 46 13.37 -3.61 -26.07
N ARG A 47 14.60 -3.06 -26.13
CA ARG A 47 14.95 -1.75 -26.72
C ARG A 47 14.18 -0.59 -26.11
N SER A 48 13.86 -0.66 -24.81
CA SER A 48 13.16 0.40 -24.08
C SER A 48 13.26 0.17 -22.58
N ILE A 49 13.99 1.04 -21.88
CA ILE A 49 14.10 1.01 -20.41
C ILE A 49 12.79 1.42 -19.71
N SER A 50 11.91 2.14 -20.41
CA SER A 50 10.60 2.57 -19.91
C SER A 50 9.47 1.62 -20.33
N LEU A 51 9.75 0.47 -20.93
CA LEU A 51 8.71 -0.40 -21.50
C LEU A 51 7.61 -0.81 -20.50
N PRO A 52 7.91 -1.08 -19.22
CA PRO A 52 6.90 -1.33 -18.20
C PRO A 52 5.81 -0.26 -18.05
N SER A 53 6.07 0.97 -18.49
CA SER A 53 5.05 2.04 -18.47
C SER A 53 3.89 1.83 -19.43
N SER A 54 3.98 0.85 -20.33
CA SER A 54 2.88 0.41 -21.19
C SER A 54 1.97 -0.64 -20.53
N ALA A 55 2.25 -1.07 -19.29
CA ALA A 55 1.58 -2.22 -18.68
C ALA A 55 0.08 -2.01 -18.41
N ASN A 56 -0.31 -0.81 -17.98
CA ASN A 56 -1.72 -0.45 -17.73
C ASN A 56 -2.10 0.78 -18.56
N PRO A 57 -2.53 0.61 -19.82
CA PRO A 57 -3.00 1.74 -20.62
C PRO A 57 -4.12 2.50 -19.90
N GLY A 58 -4.09 3.83 -19.93
CA GLY A 58 -5.05 4.69 -19.23
C GLY A 58 -4.64 5.10 -17.82
N ILE A 59 -3.61 4.48 -17.23
CA ILE A 59 -2.98 4.92 -15.98
C ILE A 59 -1.68 5.67 -16.30
N THR A 60 -1.42 6.77 -15.62
CA THR A 60 -0.19 7.56 -15.76
C THR A 60 1.03 6.67 -15.62
N SER A 61 1.85 6.63 -16.69
CA SER A 61 3.03 5.77 -16.80
C SER A 61 2.78 4.27 -16.56
N GLY A 62 1.56 3.78 -16.81
CA GLY A 62 1.17 2.40 -16.50
C GLY A 62 1.19 2.09 -15.00
N GLY A 63 1.22 3.12 -14.15
CA GLY A 63 1.38 3.01 -12.71
C GLY A 63 2.81 2.70 -12.26
N MET A 64 3.81 3.12 -13.04
CA MET A 64 5.22 3.04 -12.65
C MET A 64 5.61 4.15 -11.68
N VAL A 65 5.17 5.39 -11.95
CA VAL A 65 5.44 6.58 -11.15
C VAL A 65 4.52 7.73 -11.55
N GLY A 66 4.11 8.57 -10.60
CA GLY A 66 3.33 9.76 -10.88
C GLY A 66 1.82 9.55 -11.04
N ASP A 67 1.35 8.31 -10.90
CA ASP A 67 -0.06 7.94 -10.89
C ASP A 67 -0.77 8.32 -9.58
N GLY A 68 -1.98 8.87 -9.70
CA GLY A 68 -2.87 9.16 -8.58
C GLY A 68 -3.84 8.02 -8.28
N LYS A 69 -4.26 7.89 -7.01
CA LYS A 69 -5.32 6.96 -6.58
C LYS A 69 -6.61 7.14 -7.37
N MET A 70 -6.97 8.38 -7.66
CA MET A 70 -8.18 8.72 -8.40
C MET A 70 -8.17 8.19 -9.83
N GLU A 71 -7.00 7.98 -10.46
CA GLU A 71 -6.92 7.38 -11.80
C GLU A 71 -7.44 5.93 -11.79
N TYR A 72 -7.08 5.17 -10.76
CA TYR A 72 -7.59 3.81 -10.60
C TYR A 72 -9.09 3.80 -10.30
N PHE A 73 -9.55 4.68 -9.42
CA PHE A 73 -10.97 4.76 -9.05
C PHE A 73 -11.86 5.27 -10.20
N ALA A 74 -11.32 6.08 -11.11
CA ALA A 74 -11.99 6.49 -12.33
C ALA A 74 -12.07 5.35 -13.36
N ALA A 75 -11.12 4.41 -13.34
CA ALA A 75 -11.13 3.25 -14.23
C ALA A 75 -12.11 2.14 -13.77
N MET A 76 -12.58 2.17 -12.52
CA MET A 76 -13.45 1.15 -11.95
C MET A 76 -14.87 1.18 -12.54
N GLY A 77 -15.33 0.04 -13.07
CA GLY A 77 -16.74 -0.23 -13.28
C GLY A 77 -17.51 -0.53 -11.99
N ALA A 78 -18.74 -1.03 -12.13
CA ALA A 78 -19.65 -1.24 -11.01
C ALA A 78 -19.13 -2.28 -9.99
N LEU A 79 -18.49 -3.35 -10.47
CA LEU A 79 -18.00 -4.43 -9.64
C LEU A 79 -16.82 -3.98 -8.77
N ALA A 80 -15.85 -3.30 -9.38
CA ALA A 80 -14.66 -2.80 -8.71
C ALA A 80 -15.02 -1.66 -7.75
N ARG A 81 -15.94 -0.77 -8.14
CA ARG A 81 -16.47 0.30 -7.29
C ARG A 81 -17.15 -0.25 -6.03
N ALA A 82 -18.02 -1.26 -6.19
CA ALA A 82 -18.71 -1.91 -5.06
C ALA A 82 -17.76 -2.64 -4.11
N ALA A 83 -16.59 -3.09 -4.60
CA ALA A 83 -15.56 -3.72 -3.78
C ALA A 83 -14.60 -2.71 -3.12
N THR A 84 -14.76 -1.40 -3.36
CA THR A 84 -13.83 -0.37 -2.90
C THR A 84 -14.46 0.53 -1.84
N ALA A 85 -13.69 0.88 -0.82
CA ALA A 85 -14.17 1.77 0.23
C ALA A 85 -14.60 3.13 -0.33
N GLU A 86 -15.76 3.57 0.15
CA GLU A 86 -16.38 4.85 -0.16
C GLU A 86 -15.40 5.99 0.13
N HIS A 87 -15.32 6.92 -0.79
CA HIS A 87 -14.35 8.01 -0.75
C HIS A 87 -14.86 9.25 -1.48
N ILE A 88 -14.30 10.39 -1.10
CA ILE A 88 -14.40 11.64 -1.85
C ILE A 88 -13.00 12.20 -2.10
N ALA A 89 -12.84 12.91 -3.22
CA ALA A 89 -11.63 13.67 -3.51
C ALA A 89 -11.82 15.14 -3.15
N VAL A 90 -10.78 15.74 -2.58
CA VAL A 90 -10.76 17.14 -2.16
C VAL A 90 -9.47 17.79 -2.64
N VAL A 91 -9.59 18.90 -3.36
CA VAL A 91 -8.46 19.76 -3.73
C VAL A 91 -8.27 20.80 -2.63
N ASN A 92 -7.06 20.92 -2.07
CA ASN A 92 -6.77 21.89 -1.02
C ASN A 92 -6.58 23.31 -1.61
N VAL A 93 -7.68 24.01 -1.87
CA VAL A 93 -7.69 25.38 -2.41
C VAL A 93 -7.73 26.45 -1.30
N ALA A 94 -7.30 27.67 -1.63
CA ALA A 94 -7.42 28.80 -0.70
C ALA A 94 -8.89 29.01 -0.29
N GLY A 95 -9.11 29.27 1.00
CA GLY A 95 -10.45 29.43 1.57
C GLY A 95 -11.20 28.13 1.89
N LEU A 96 -10.66 26.96 1.53
CA LEU A 96 -11.23 25.68 1.98
C LEU A 96 -11.04 25.53 3.51
N ASP A 97 -12.14 25.29 4.23
CA ASP A 97 -12.13 25.06 5.67
C ASP A 97 -12.70 23.68 6.09
N ALA A 98 -12.56 23.36 7.38
CA ALA A 98 -13.01 22.08 7.91
C ALA A 98 -14.53 21.91 7.88
N SER A 99 -15.31 22.99 7.98
CA SER A 99 -16.78 22.93 7.93
C SER A 99 -17.27 22.53 6.54
N GLN A 100 -16.66 23.11 5.50
CA GLN A 100 -16.94 22.77 4.11
C GLN A 100 -16.55 21.32 3.79
N VAL A 101 -15.43 20.84 4.34
CA VAL A 101 -15.03 19.44 4.19
C VAL A 101 -16.02 18.50 4.89
N LEU A 102 -16.46 18.82 6.11
CA LEU A 102 -17.48 18.04 6.82
C LEU A 102 -18.80 17.99 6.04
N ALA A 103 -19.26 19.13 5.50
CA ALA A 103 -20.46 19.17 4.68
C ALA A 103 -20.34 18.27 3.42
N ARG A 104 -19.16 18.17 2.82
CA ARG A 104 -18.91 17.25 1.69
C ARG A 104 -18.93 15.79 2.12
N LEU A 105 -18.39 15.47 3.31
CA LEU A 105 -18.46 14.12 3.88
C LEU A 105 -19.92 13.72 4.10
N ASP A 106 -20.70 14.56 4.77
CA ASP A 106 -22.12 14.34 5.06
C ASP A 106 -22.93 14.15 3.77
N ALA A 107 -22.71 15.01 2.76
CA ALA A 107 -23.38 14.89 1.46
C ALA A 107 -23.02 13.60 0.69
N SER A 108 -21.88 12.99 1.00
CA SER A 108 -21.44 11.71 0.43
C SER A 108 -21.82 10.49 1.27
N GLY A 109 -22.47 10.68 2.42
CA GLY A 109 -22.80 9.62 3.37
C GLY A 109 -21.59 9.09 4.17
N LEU A 110 -20.48 9.82 4.18
CA LEU A 110 -19.29 9.49 4.96
C LEU A 110 -19.34 10.19 6.32
N THR A 111 -18.99 9.46 7.38
CA THR A 111 -18.88 10.01 8.74
C THR A 111 -17.47 9.80 9.29
N LEU A 112 -17.09 10.59 10.29
CA LEU A 112 -15.85 10.38 11.03
C LEU A 112 -15.90 9.06 11.84
N PRO A 113 -14.76 8.37 12.02
CA PRO A 113 -13.44 8.73 11.50
C PRO A 113 -13.26 8.36 10.01
N VAL A 114 -12.48 9.18 9.30
CA VAL A 114 -12.07 8.94 7.91
C VAL A 114 -10.55 8.93 7.77
N VAL A 115 -10.04 8.21 6.78
CA VAL A 115 -8.62 8.24 6.44
C VAL A 115 -8.40 9.26 5.32
N ALA A 116 -7.61 10.29 5.62
CA ALA A 116 -7.09 11.21 4.62
C ALA A 116 -5.84 10.64 3.97
N LYS A 117 -5.78 10.63 2.64
CA LYS A 117 -4.64 10.10 1.86
C LYS A 117 -4.33 11.03 0.69
N PRO A 118 -3.07 11.37 0.41
CA PRO A 118 -2.75 12.09 -0.82
C PRO A 118 -3.15 11.26 -2.04
N ASP A 119 -3.66 11.92 -3.07
CA ASP A 119 -3.96 11.28 -4.35
C ASP A 119 -2.68 10.72 -4.97
N LEU A 120 -1.66 11.57 -5.08
CA LEU A 120 -0.29 11.16 -5.42
C LEU A 120 0.42 10.60 -4.17
N GLY A 121 0.06 9.38 -3.80
CA GLY A 121 0.58 8.71 -2.61
C GLY A 121 1.77 7.77 -2.88
N TRP A 122 2.61 7.56 -1.86
CA TRP A 122 3.64 6.52 -1.86
C TRP A 122 3.95 6.16 -0.40
N CYS A 123 4.15 4.87 -0.09
CA CYS A 123 4.63 4.39 1.22
C CYS A 123 3.89 4.94 2.48
N GLY A 124 2.61 5.33 2.35
CA GLY A 124 1.81 5.88 3.44
C GLY A 124 2.18 7.30 3.88
N TYR A 125 3.01 8.04 3.13
CA TYR A 125 3.27 9.46 3.42
C TYR A 125 1.98 10.28 3.31
N GLY A 126 1.77 11.22 4.25
CA GLY A 126 0.58 12.07 4.27
C GLY A 126 -0.72 11.36 4.67
N VAL A 127 -0.68 10.06 5.00
CA VAL A 127 -1.87 9.30 5.39
C VAL A 127 -2.19 9.57 6.85
N ARG A 128 -3.40 10.05 7.15
CA ARG A 128 -3.84 10.32 8.52
C ARG A 128 -5.26 9.83 8.78
N LEU A 129 -5.48 9.22 9.94
CA LEU A 129 -6.81 9.04 10.51
C LEU A 129 -7.27 10.38 11.09
N LEU A 130 -8.41 10.86 10.61
CA LEU A 130 -9.08 12.07 11.07
C LEU A 130 -10.33 11.66 11.84
N SER A 131 -10.40 12.00 13.12
CA SER A 131 -11.50 11.59 14.00
C SER A 131 -12.35 12.77 14.45
N SER A 132 -11.97 14.00 14.09
CA SER A 132 -12.60 15.21 14.59
C SER A 132 -12.46 16.40 13.63
N ARG A 133 -13.28 17.43 13.81
CA ARG A 133 -13.15 18.70 13.07
C ARG A 133 -11.77 19.35 13.24
N PRO A 134 -11.16 19.39 14.44
CA PRO A 134 -9.78 19.82 14.60
C PRO A 134 -8.75 19.02 13.79
N ASP A 135 -8.89 17.69 13.69
CA ASP A 135 -7.98 16.88 12.85
C ASP A 135 -8.08 17.29 11.38
N ILE A 136 -9.28 17.57 10.87
CA ILE A 136 -9.48 18.05 9.49
C ILE A 136 -8.82 19.42 9.30
N ALA A 137 -9.03 20.35 10.23
CA ALA A 137 -8.44 21.68 10.15
C ALA A 137 -6.89 21.63 10.13
N ASP A 138 -6.30 20.83 11.02
CA ASP A 138 -4.86 20.60 11.07
C ASP A 138 -4.33 19.94 9.79
N TYR A 139 -5.06 18.94 9.25
CA TYR A 139 -4.70 18.32 7.97
C TYR A 139 -4.70 19.33 6.82
N LEU A 140 -5.76 20.12 6.68
CA LEU A 140 -5.89 21.15 5.64
C LEU A 140 -4.80 22.23 5.72
N GLN A 141 -4.40 22.61 6.93
CA GLN A 141 -3.35 23.60 7.14
C GLN A 141 -1.98 23.07 6.70
N ARG A 142 -1.67 21.80 6.98
CA ARG A 142 -0.37 21.20 6.69
C ARG A 142 -0.26 20.62 5.28
N PHE A 143 -1.37 20.14 4.71
CA PHE A 143 -1.38 19.54 3.38
C PHE A 143 -1.11 20.61 2.30
N PRO A 144 -0.27 20.33 1.28
CA PRO A 144 0.11 21.34 0.29
C PRO A 144 -1.11 21.90 -0.46
N ARG A 145 -1.14 23.23 -0.63
CA ARG A 145 -2.17 23.91 -1.42
C ARG A 145 -2.08 23.52 -2.90
N GLY A 146 -3.22 23.42 -3.55
CA GLY A 146 -3.34 23.04 -4.97
C GLY A 146 -3.21 21.54 -5.25
N GLU A 147 -2.85 20.73 -4.26
CA GLU A 147 -2.79 19.27 -4.40
C GLU A 147 -4.11 18.62 -3.95
N THR A 148 -4.32 17.39 -4.41
CA THR A 148 -5.53 16.60 -4.15
C THR A 148 -5.26 15.54 -3.08
N PHE A 149 -6.19 15.38 -2.15
CA PHE A 149 -6.24 14.26 -1.23
C PHE A 149 -7.63 13.62 -1.27
N LEU A 150 -7.70 12.38 -0.81
CA LEU A 150 -8.91 11.62 -0.65
C LEU A 150 -9.27 11.56 0.83
N LEU A 151 -10.57 11.61 1.12
CA LEU A 151 -11.13 11.19 2.39
C LEU A 151 -11.88 9.90 2.13
N GLN A 152 -11.47 8.83 2.80
CA GLN A 152 -12.01 7.49 2.59
C GLN A 152 -12.53 6.93 3.91
N ARG A 153 -13.62 6.16 3.87
CA ARG A 153 -14.14 5.44 5.05
C ARG A 153 -13.02 4.68 5.75
N TYR A 154 -12.93 4.82 7.07
CA TYR A 154 -12.02 4.00 7.88
C TYR A 154 -12.48 2.54 7.87
N LEU A 155 -11.53 1.63 7.63
CA LEU A 155 -11.76 0.20 7.54
C LEU A 155 -11.19 -0.47 8.80
N PRO A 156 -12.03 -0.81 9.80
CA PRO A 156 -11.59 -1.30 11.10
C PRO A 156 -11.16 -2.76 11.10
N GLU A 157 -11.36 -3.48 9.99
CA GLU A 157 -11.06 -4.90 9.90
C GLU A 157 -9.61 -5.19 10.30
N PRO A 158 -9.34 -6.27 11.05
CA PRO A 158 -8.03 -6.49 11.65
C PRO A 158 -6.94 -6.83 10.62
N GLY A 159 -7.32 -7.43 9.48
CA GLY A 159 -6.40 -7.89 8.44
C GLY A 159 -6.14 -6.85 7.35
N GLU A 160 -4.89 -6.75 6.88
CA GLU A 160 -4.51 -6.00 5.68
C GLU A 160 -3.68 -6.91 4.75
N ALA A 161 -4.09 -7.00 3.48
CA ALA A 161 -3.39 -7.79 2.47
C ALA A 161 -3.13 -6.99 1.20
N GLY A 162 -1.98 -7.24 0.57
CA GLY A 162 -1.65 -6.78 -0.77
C GLY A 162 -1.76 -7.94 -1.77
N LEU A 163 -2.79 -7.94 -2.61
CA LEU A 163 -3.08 -8.97 -3.61
C LEU A 163 -2.41 -8.59 -4.94
N PHE A 164 -1.28 -9.23 -5.26
CA PHE A 164 -0.54 -8.91 -6.49
C PHE A 164 -1.13 -9.65 -7.68
N TYR A 165 -1.72 -8.91 -8.59
CA TYR A 165 -2.38 -9.43 -9.78
C TYR A 165 -1.59 -9.13 -11.05
N MET A 166 -1.51 -10.12 -11.94
CA MET A 166 -1.02 -9.93 -13.30
C MET A 166 -1.83 -10.74 -14.31
N ARG A 167 -2.14 -10.11 -15.45
CA ARG A 167 -2.77 -10.72 -16.63
C ARG A 167 -2.01 -10.34 -17.89
N GLU A 168 -1.69 -11.31 -18.73
CA GLU A 168 -1.15 -11.03 -20.06
C GLU A 168 -2.28 -10.47 -20.95
N PRO A 169 -2.03 -9.48 -21.82
CA PRO A 169 -3.08 -8.84 -22.62
C PRO A 169 -3.93 -9.81 -23.48
N ALA A 170 -3.38 -10.95 -23.89
CA ALA A 170 -4.11 -12.00 -24.63
C ALA A 170 -4.74 -13.08 -23.74
N ALA A 171 -4.41 -13.12 -22.44
CA ALA A 171 -4.92 -14.15 -21.54
C ALA A 171 -6.36 -13.86 -21.14
N ALA A 172 -7.21 -14.90 -21.17
CA ALA A 172 -8.59 -14.80 -20.72
C ALA A 172 -8.68 -14.45 -19.23
N ASN A 173 -7.77 -14.98 -18.40
CA ASN A 173 -7.73 -14.79 -16.96
C ASN A 173 -6.33 -14.39 -16.50
N GLY A 174 -6.27 -13.54 -15.48
CA GLY A 174 -5.06 -13.24 -14.74
C GLY A 174 -4.81 -14.20 -13.59
N ARG A 175 -3.79 -13.91 -12.81
CA ARG A 175 -3.40 -14.70 -11.63
C ARG A 175 -2.87 -13.81 -10.52
N LEU A 176 -2.99 -14.30 -9.29
CA LEU A 176 -2.23 -13.77 -8.17
C LEU A 176 -0.80 -14.28 -8.24
N ILE A 177 0.17 -13.38 -8.38
CA ILE A 177 1.60 -13.72 -8.38
C ILE A 177 2.22 -13.67 -6.97
N GLY A 178 1.45 -13.19 -6.00
CA GLY A 178 1.79 -13.22 -4.59
C GLY A 178 0.73 -12.53 -3.73
N ILE A 179 0.70 -12.89 -2.45
CA ILE A 179 -0.13 -12.22 -1.44
C ILE A 179 0.79 -11.73 -0.34
N LEU A 180 0.79 -10.43 -0.09
CA LEU A 180 1.40 -9.86 1.11
C LEU A 180 0.35 -9.84 2.22
N LEU A 181 0.65 -10.42 3.38
CA LEU A 181 -0.07 -10.14 4.62
C LEU A 181 0.75 -9.13 5.42
N ARG A 182 0.08 -8.13 5.98
CA ARG A 182 0.73 -7.06 6.74
C ARG A 182 0.38 -7.16 8.21
N HIS A 183 1.42 -7.08 9.02
CA HIS A 183 1.32 -7.03 10.48
C HIS A 183 1.63 -5.62 10.95
N TYR A 184 0.70 -5.05 11.70
CA TYR A 184 0.82 -3.72 12.27
C TYR A 184 1.95 -3.67 13.30
N PRO A 185 2.70 -2.55 13.40
CA PRO A 185 3.60 -2.35 14.52
C PRO A 185 2.79 -2.41 15.81
N SER A 186 3.17 -3.32 16.70
CA SER A 186 2.46 -3.57 17.95
C SER A 186 3.41 -4.09 19.02
N VAL A 187 3.09 -3.84 20.28
CA VAL A 187 3.76 -4.45 21.44
C VAL A 187 2.79 -5.37 22.16
N THR A 188 3.31 -6.43 22.78
CA THR A 188 2.54 -7.30 23.67
C THR A 188 2.93 -7.00 25.12
N GLY A 189 1.95 -6.68 25.96
CA GLY A 189 2.17 -6.39 27.37
C GLY A 189 2.73 -7.59 28.11
N ASP A 190 3.67 -7.33 29.02
CA ASP A 190 4.20 -8.29 29.98
C ASP A 190 3.61 -8.08 31.40
N GLY A 191 2.77 -7.04 31.55
CA GLY A 191 2.17 -6.58 32.81
C GLY A 191 3.11 -5.73 33.68
N LYS A 192 4.28 -5.33 33.17
CA LYS A 192 5.33 -4.63 33.96
C LYS A 192 5.96 -3.45 33.22
N ALA A 193 6.35 -3.64 31.97
CA ALA A 193 7.03 -2.64 31.17
C ALA A 193 6.04 -1.67 30.52
N THR A 194 6.43 -0.40 30.41
CA THR A 194 5.65 0.58 29.65
C THR A 194 5.73 0.30 28.16
N VAL A 195 4.78 0.82 27.38
CA VAL A 195 4.82 0.77 25.91
C VAL A 195 6.16 1.29 25.37
N ALA A 196 6.69 2.39 25.92
CA ALA A 196 8.00 2.93 25.52
C ALA A 196 9.15 1.95 25.76
N ALA A 197 9.15 1.26 26.90
CA ALA A 197 10.18 0.27 27.22
C ALA A 197 10.10 -0.96 26.31
N LEU A 198 8.87 -1.43 26.02
CA LEU A 198 8.63 -2.53 25.09
C LEU A 198 9.09 -2.18 23.66
N ILE A 199 8.81 -0.97 23.18
CA ILE A 199 9.28 -0.48 21.87
C ILE A 199 10.82 -0.44 21.83
N LYS A 200 11.47 0.09 22.87
CA LYS A 200 12.93 0.19 22.93
C LYS A 200 13.61 -1.19 22.94
N GLY A 201 12.94 -2.21 23.49
CA GLY A 201 13.41 -3.59 23.49
C GLY A 201 13.31 -4.30 22.13
N ASP A 202 12.55 -3.76 21.18
CA ASP A 202 12.38 -4.31 19.83
C ASP A 202 13.11 -3.44 18.79
N ALA A 203 14.14 -4.00 18.15
CA ALA A 203 14.97 -3.27 17.19
C ALA A 203 14.18 -2.77 15.95
N ARG A 204 13.14 -3.49 15.51
CA ARG A 204 12.30 -3.09 14.37
C ARG A 204 11.41 -1.91 14.77
N LEU A 205 10.78 -1.98 15.95
CA LEU A 205 9.91 -0.92 16.45
C LEU A 205 10.70 0.33 16.82
N ALA A 206 11.85 0.18 17.50
CA ALA A 206 12.74 1.29 17.83
C ALA A 206 13.12 2.11 16.58
N ARG A 207 13.54 1.44 15.49
CA ARG A 207 13.84 2.11 14.22
C ARG A 207 12.60 2.77 13.58
N GLY A 208 11.44 2.12 13.71
CA GLY A 208 10.17 2.63 13.16
C GLY A 208 9.72 3.94 13.82
N CYS A 209 9.86 4.02 15.15
CA CYS A 209 9.46 5.17 15.95
C CYS A 209 10.37 6.40 15.78
N GLU A 210 11.60 6.22 15.28
CA GLU A 210 12.52 7.34 14.96
C GLU A 210 12.14 8.08 13.66
N ASN A 211 11.11 7.64 12.94
CA ASN A 211 10.74 8.25 11.67
C ASN A 211 10.02 9.59 11.85
N ALA A 212 10.71 10.70 11.60
CA ALA A 212 10.17 12.06 11.70
C ALA A 212 8.93 12.35 10.82
N MET A 213 8.65 11.51 9.81
CA MET A 213 7.46 11.61 8.95
C MET A 213 6.32 10.70 9.41
N HIS A 214 6.34 10.27 10.68
CA HIS A 214 5.26 9.56 11.35
C HIS A 214 5.04 10.10 12.77
N GLU A 215 3.81 10.50 13.07
CA GLU A 215 3.33 10.86 14.40
C GLU A 215 2.77 9.63 15.10
N CYS A 216 3.48 9.16 16.12
CA CYS A 216 2.99 8.13 17.03
C CYS A 216 1.86 8.69 17.91
N ARG A 217 0.66 8.07 17.87
CA ARG A 217 -0.49 8.43 18.71
C ARG A 217 -0.83 7.32 19.71
N TYR A 218 0.09 7.05 20.65
CA TYR A 218 -0.11 6.10 21.75
C TYR A 218 0.37 6.69 23.09
N ASP A 219 -0.17 6.19 24.20
CA ASP A 219 0.35 6.50 25.53
C ASP A 219 1.65 5.70 25.77
N SER A 220 2.76 6.42 25.86
CA SER A 220 4.10 5.82 26.00
C SER A 220 4.38 5.32 27.42
N GLN A 221 3.65 5.81 28.42
CA GLN A 221 3.81 5.46 29.83
C GLN A 221 2.86 4.35 30.27
N TRP A 222 1.85 4.04 29.46
CA TRP A 222 0.93 2.96 29.73
C TRP A 222 1.66 1.61 29.86
N VAL A 223 1.28 0.82 30.86
CA VAL A 223 1.75 -0.55 31.09
C VAL A 223 0.62 -1.50 30.68
N PRO A 224 0.71 -2.16 29.51
CA PRO A 224 -0.34 -3.06 29.05
C PRO A 224 -0.34 -4.36 29.87
N ALA A 225 -1.51 -4.95 30.06
CA ALA A 225 -1.66 -6.21 30.78
C ALA A 225 -0.92 -7.35 30.07
N ARG A 226 -0.61 -8.42 30.80
CA ARG A 226 0.07 -9.58 30.20
C ARG A 226 -0.77 -10.16 29.06
N GLY A 227 -0.20 -10.21 27.85
CA GLY A 227 -0.87 -10.72 26.65
C GLY A 227 -1.73 -9.68 25.91
N GLU A 228 -1.86 -8.46 26.43
CA GLU A 228 -2.55 -7.37 25.74
C GLU A 228 -1.73 -6.87 24.55
N VAL A 229 -2.33 -6.80 23.37
CA VAL A 229 -1.67 -6.32 22.15
C VAL A 229 -2.04 -4.86 21.91
N VAL A 230 -1.02 -4.00 21.93
CA VAL A 230 -1.17 -2.56 21.69
C VAL A 230 -0.69 -2.22 20.28
N ARG A 231 -1.62 -1.79 19.42
CA ARG A 231 -1.28 -1.29 18.08
C ARG A 231 -0.67 0.12 18.19
N LEU A 232 0.47 0.32 17.53
CA LEU A 232 1.25 1.57 17.61
C LEU A 232 0.98 2.55 16.45
N SER A 233 0.41 2.06 15.34
CA SER A 233 0.20 2.85 14.12
C SER A 233 -1.02 2.37 13.35
N THR A 234 -1.67 3.28 12.63
CA THR A 234 -2.71 2.91 11.64
C THR A 234 -2.11 2.49 10.29
N VAL A 235 -0.79 2.57 10.13
CA VAL A 235 -0.07 2.21 8.91
C VAL A 235 0.74 0.92 9.13
N ALA A 236 0.42 -0.14 8.38
CA ALA A 236 1.20 -1.38 8.41
C ALA A 236 2.32 -1.37 7.35
N SER A 237 3.33 -0.53 7.58
CA SER A 237 4.52 -0.42 6.71
C SER A 237 5.81 -0.69 7.48
N THR A 238 6.79 -1.33 6.85
CA THR A 238 8.15 -1.49 7.41
C THR A 238 8.84 -0.15 7.71
N ARG A 239 8.36 0.95 7.11
CA ARG A 239 8.79 2.33 7.43
C ARG A 239 8.56 2.70 8.90
N VAL A 240 7.49 2.17 9.49
CA VAL A 240 7.00 2.51 10.85
C VAL A 240 7.02 1.29 11.77
N GLY A 241 7.80 0.25 11.43
CA GLY A 241 7.97 -0.94 12.26
C GLY A 241 6.98 -2.08 11.97
N GLY A 242 6.17 -2.00 10.91
CA GLY A 242 5.35 -3.12 10.46
C GLY A 242 6.18 -4.30 9.94
N CYS A 243 5.55 -5.47 9.86
CA CYS A 243 6.15 -6.69 9.32
C CYS A 243 5.35 -7.21 8.12
N TYR A 244 6.05 -7.83 7.18
CA TYR A 244 5.50 -8.39 5.95
C TYR A 244 5.64 -9.91 5.99
N GLN A 245 4.56 -10.60 5.65
CA GLN A 245 4.53 -12.05 5.53
C GLN A 245 4.00 -12.41 4.15
N ASP A 246 4.61 -13.41 3.53
CA ASP A 246 4.11 -13.97 2.30
C ASP A 246 2.98 -14.96 2.60
N GLY A 247 1.77 -14.53 2.24
CA GLY A 247 0.53 -15.28 2.34
C GLY A 247 0.11 -15.93 1.03
N SER A 248 1.01 -16.17 0.08
CA SER A 248 0.64 -16.76 -1.23
C SER A 248 -0.05 -18.13 -1.11
N VAL A 249 0.11 -18.83 0.01
CA VAL A 249 -0.65 -20.06 0.33
C VAL A 249 -2.16 -19.84 0.45
N HIS A 250 -2.62 -18.59 0.62
CA HIS A 250 -4.03 -18.22 0.70
C HIS A 250 -4.64 -17.90 -0.68
N ALA A 251 -3.88 -18.01 -1.77
CA ALA A 251 -4.35 -17.74 -3.13
C ALA A 251 -5.24 -18.88 -3.67
N THR A 252 -6.49 -18.94 -3.20
CA THR A 252 -7.49 -19.91 -3.69
C THR A 252 -7.95 -19.55 -5.11
N ALA A 253 -8.60 -20.51 -5.78
CA ALA A 253 -9.27 -20.27 -7.06
C ALA A 253 -10.36 -19.19 -6.93
N GLN A 254 -11.11 -19.18 -5.83
CA GLN A 254 -12.19 -18.22 -5.58
C GLN A 254 -11.65 -16.79 -5.40
N LEU A 255 -10.63 -16.60 -4.55
CA LEU A 255 -9.97 -15.31 -4.38
C LEU A 255 -9.37 -14.81 -5.69
N THR A 256 -8.69 -15.69 -6.44
CA THR A 256 -8.10 -15.35 -7.74
C THR A 256 -9.17 -14.91 -8.74
N ALA A 257 -10.29 -15.63 -8.84
CA ALA A 257 -11.39 -15.29 -9.72
C ALA A 257 -12.06 -13.95 -9.34
N ARG A 258 -12.21 -13.69 -8.04
CA ARG A 258 -12.77 -12.42 -7.54
C ARG A 258 -11.88 -11.24 -7.93
N VAL A 259 -10.57 -11.34 -7.70
CA VAL A 259 -9.61 -10.28 -8.07
C VAL A 259 -9.54 -10.10 -9.58
N ASP A 260 -9.56 -11.20 -10.34
CA ASP A 260 -9.55 -11.15 -11.81
C ASP A 260 -10.78 -10.45 -12.38
N ALA A 261 -11.97 -10.72 -11.82
CA ALA A 261 -13.20 -10.03 -12.21
C ALA A 261 -13.13 -8.53 -11.92
N ILE A 262 -12.60 -8.14 -10.76
CA ILE A 262 -12.39 -6.72 -10.39
C ILE A 262 -11.39 -6.06 -11.36
N ALA A 263 -10.26 -6.69 -11.63
CA ALA A 263 -9.26 -6.15 -12.56
C ALA A 263 -9.80 -6.01 -14.00
N LYS A 264 -10.64 -6.94 -14.46
CA LYS A 264 -11.34 -6.86 -15.75
C LYS A 264 -12.33 -5.71 -15.82
N ASP A 265 -13.06 -5.47 -14.72
CA ASP A 265 -14.00 -4.35 -14.58
C ASP A 265 -13.30 -2.99 -14.55
N MET A 266 -11.98 -2.96 -14.32
CA MET A 266 -11.11 -1.78 -14.46
C MET A 266 -10.59 -1.57 -15.90
N GLY A 267 -11.16 -2.24 -16.90
CA GLY A 267 -10.83 -2.09 -18.31
C GLY A 267 -9.44 -2.62 -18.67
N LEU A 268 -8.51 -1.71 -18.97
CA LEU A 268 -7.14 -2.03 -19.42
C LEU A 268 -6.14 -2.23 -18.27
N PHE A 269 -6.64 -2.43 -17.04
CA PHE A 269 -5.81 -2.81 -15.91
C PHE A 269 -5.37 -4.28 -16.03
N LEU A 270 -4.05 -4.48 -16.02
CA LEU A 270 -3.41 -5.78 -16.24
C LEU A 270 -2.40 -6.13 -15.15
N VAL A 271 -1.80 -5.13 -14.50
CA VAL A 271 -0.71 -5.32 -13.54
C VAL A 271 -0.87 -4.41 -12.34
N GLY A 272 -0.92 -4.97 -11.15
CA GLY A 272 -0.80 -4.17 -9.95
C GLY A 272 -1.04 -4.93 -8.66
N ARG A 273 -1.27 -4.18 -7.60
CA ARG A 273 -1.56 -4.67 -6.27
C ARG A 273 -2.83 -4.02 -5.74
N PHE A 274 -3.80 -4.84 -5.38
CA PHE A 274 -4.95 -4.42 -4.60
C PHE A 274 -4.57 -4.52 -3.13
N ASP A 275 -4.44 -3.39 -2.45
CA ASP A 275 -4.35 -3.37 -0.98
C ASP A 275 -5.78 -3.39 -0.44
N VAL A 276 -6.06 -4.38 0.41
CA VAL A 276 -7.41 -4.71 0.88
C VAL A 276 -7.44 -4.94 2.39
N ARG A 277 -8.62 -4.74 2.97
CA ARG A 277 -8.95 -5.05 4.36
C ARG A 277 -9.90 -6.23 4.41
N TYR A 278 -9.72 -7.10 5.41
CA TYR A 278 -10.48 -8.34 5.52
C TYR A 278 -10.65 -8.75 6.99
N GLN A 279 -11.76 -9.43 7.28
CA GLN A 279 -12.11 -9.84 8.64
C GLN A 279 -11.30 -11.05 9.11
N SER A 280 -11.17 -12.08 8.26
CA SER A 280 -10.44 -13.31 8.57
C SER A 280 -9.75 -13.87 7.32
N LEU A 281 -8.73 -14.72 7.51
CA LEU A 281 -8.04 -15.37 6.39
C LEU A 281 -8.97 -16.25 5.56
N ASP A 282 -9.96 -16.87 6.19
CA ASP A 282 -10.96 -17.67 5.48
C ASP A 282 -11.92 -16.79 4.66
N GLY A 283 -12.32 -15.62 5.18
CA GLY A 283 -13.04 -14.62 4.40
C GLY A 283 -12.23 -14.15 3.19
N LEU A 284 -10.96 -13.83 3.41
CA LEU A 284 -10.04 -13.44 2.33
C LEU A 284 -9.94 -14.55 1.26
N ARG A 285 -9.79 -15.81 1.66
CA ARG A 285 -9.76 -16.98 0.76
C ARG A 285 -11.06 -17.13 -0.04
N ARG A 286 -12.20 -16.65 0.47
CA ARG A 286 -13.48 -16.62 -0.27
C ARG A 286 -13.65 -15.39 -1.16
N GLY A 287 -12.71 -14.45 -1.13
CA GLY A 287 -12.80 -13.18 -1.85
C GLY A 287 -13.63 -12.12 -1.13
N GLU A 288 -13.83 -12.26 0.19
CA GLU A 288 -14.51 -11.29 1.05
C GLU A 288 -13.47 -10.29 1.57
N PHE A 289 -13.41 -9.13 0.92
CA PHE A 289 -12.50 -8.05 1.28
C PHE A 289 -13.04 -6.71 0.76
N THR A 290 -12.51 -5.62 1.32
CA THR A 290 -12.76 -4.25 0.85
C THR A 290 -11.45 -3.63 0.38
N ILE A 291 -11.41 -3.09 -0.85
CA ILE A 291 -10.26 -2.44 -1.44
C ILE A 291 -10.08 -1.05 -0.81
N MET A 292 -8.88 -0.78 -0.30
CA MET A 292 -8.48 0.52 0.22
C MET A 292 -7.61 1.31 -0.77
N GLU A 293 -6.82 0.61 -1.59
CA GLU A 293 -5.89 1.23 -2.53
C GLU A 293 -5.56 0.26 -3.68
N VAL A 294 -5.35 0.79 -4.87
CA VAL A 294 -4.78 0.06 -6.01
C VAL A 294 -3.47 0.72 -6.38
N ASN A 295 -2.43 -0.09 -6.56
CA ASN A 295 -1.12 0.35 -7.03
C ASN A 295 -0.82 -0.33 -8.37
N GLY A 296 -0.24 0.38 -9.33
CA GLY A 296 0.03 -0.16 -10.65
C GLY A 296 1.33 -0.95 -10.78
N ALA A 297 1.90 -0.93 -11.98
CA ALA A 297 3.05 -1.75 -12.37
C ALA A 297 4.31 -1.57 -11.49
N GLY A 298 4.50 -0.37 -10.95
CA GLY A 298 5.60 0.01 -10.08
C GLY A 298 5.54 -0.62 -8.69
N SER A 299 4.40 -1.20 -8.29
CA SER A 299 4.23 -1.86 -6.99
C SER A 299 5.27 -2.97 -6.80
N GLU A 300 6.14 -2.86 -5.79
CA GLU A 300 7.14 -3.88 -5.50
C GLU A 300 6.46 -5.19 -5.05
N ALA A 301 7.02 -6.36 -5.41
CA ALA A 301 6.56 -7.67 -4.95
C ALA A 301 6.87 -7.88 -3.45
N VAL A 302 6.24 -7.09 -2.59
CA VAL A 302 6.66 -6.92 -1.19
C VAL A 302 6.46 -8.16 -0.31
N HIS A 303 5.72 -9.17 -0.77
CA HIS A 303 5.71 -10.49 -0.14
C HIS A 303 7.11 -11.14 -0.12
N ALA A 304 8.00 -10.78 -1.05
CA ALA A 304 9.38 -11.24 -1.05
C ALA A 304 10.20 -10.72 0.14
N TRP A 305 9.71 -9.73 0.89
CA TRP A 305 10.35 -9.24 2.11
C TRP A 305 10.05 -10.09 3.34
N ASP A 306 9.28 -11.18 3.21
CA ASP A 306 9.07 -12.14 4.29
C ASP A 306 10.43 -12.66 4.81
N PRO A 307 10.68 -12.60 6.13
CA PRO A 307 11.93 -13.06 6.74
C PRO A 307 12.30 -14.52 6.42
N LYS A 308 11.34 -15.35 6.01
CA LYS A 308 11.59 -16.75 5.60
C LYS A 308 12.44 -16.87 4.34
N TYR A 309 12.47 -15.84 3.48
CA TYR A 309 13.16 -15.91 2.20
C TYR A 309 14.67 -15.65 2.32
N SER A 310 15.45 -16.46 1.60
CA SER A 310 16.86 -16.14 1.37
C SER A 310 16.99 -14.98 0.37
N ILE A 311 18.14 -14.29 0.37
CA ILE A 311 18.43 -13.22 -0.61
C ILE A 311 18.26 -13.72 -2.06
N ARG A 312 18.67 -14.97 -2.33
CA ARG A 312 18.49 -15.61 -3.64
C ARG A 312 17.01 -15.78 -4.01
N ASP A 313 16.18 -16.15 -3.05
CA ASP A 313 14.73 -16.28 -3.27
C ASP A 313 14.08 -14.94 -3.58
N VAL A 314 14.47 -13.90 -2.85
CA VAL A 314 13.96 -12.54 -3.11
C VAL A 314 14.27 -12.12 -4.55
N TYR A 315 15.52 -12.25 -5.00
CA TYR A 315 15.87 -11.92 -6.37
C TYR A 315 15.16 -12.80 -7.40
N ARG A 316 14.96 -14.09 -7.12
CA ARG A 316 14.19 -14.99 -8.00
C ARG A 316 12.76 -14.47 -8.20
N ILE A 317 12.09 -14.05 -7.13
CA ILE A 317 10.73 -13.50 -7.15
C ILE A 317 10.70 -12.17 -7.91
N VAL A 318 11.56 -11.23 -7.54
CA VAL A 318 11.63 -9.90 -8.15
C VAL A 318 11.94 -9.98 -9.64
N PHE A 319 12.92 -10.79 -10.05
CA PHE A 319 13.30 -10.91 -11.45
C PHE A 319 12.22 -11.60 -12.27
N ALA A 320 11.47 -12.56 -11.70
CA ALA A 320 10.31 -13.15 -12.35
C ALA A 320 9.22 -12.10 -12.62
N LYS A 321 8.91 -11.24 -11.63
CA LYS A 321 8.00 -10.10 -11.81
C LYS A 321 8.50 -9.16 -12.92
N GLN A 322 9.76 -8.74 -12.89
CA GLN A 322 10.30 -7.83 -13.91
C GLN A 322 10.20 -8.41 -15.33
N ARG A 323 10.56 -9.70 -15.52
CA ARG A 323 10.43 -10.36 -16.82
C ARG A 323 8.99 -10.36 -17.34
N LEU A 324 8.03 -10.67 -16.48
CA LEU A 324 6.61 -10.67 -16.84
C LEU A 324 6.12 -9.25 -17.17
N LEU A 325 6.52 -8.26 -16.37
CA LEU A 325 6.15 -6.87 -16.59
C LEU A 325 6.67 -6.33 -17.94
N PHE A 326 7.92 -6.62 -18.31
CA PHE A 326 8.45 -6.26 -19.62
C PHE A 326 7.73 -6.96 -20.77
N ARG A 327 7.37 -8.24 -20.61
CA ARG A 327 6.58 -8.99 -21.61
C ARG A 327 5.21 -8.35 -21.83
N ILE A 328 4.49 -8.04 -20.76
CA ILE A 328 3.18 -7.38 -20.81
C ILE A 328 3.30 -6.00 -21.49
N GLY A 329 4.31 -5.20 -21.10
CA GLY A 329 4.56 -3.90 -21.73
C GLY A 329 4.89 -4.01 -23.23
N ASP A 330 5.64 -5.03 -23.63
CA ASP A 330 5.96 -5.31 -25.03
C ASP A 330 4.74 -5.68 -25.86
N GLU A 331 3.86 -6.51 -25.31
CA GLU A 331 2.61 -6.89 -25.96
C GLU A 331 1.67 -5.68 -26.10
N ASN A 332 1.52 -4.86 -25.06
CA ASN A 332 0.74 -3.62 -25.15
C ASN A 332 1.35 -2.61 -26.13
N ARG A 333 2.69 -2.53 -26.20
CA ARG A 333 3.37 -1.73 -27.22
C ARG A 333 3.01 -2.19 -28.64
N ARG A 334 2.99 -3.50 -28.91
CA ARG A 334 2.55 -4.05 -30.21
C ARG A 334 1.08 -3.74 -30.51
N ARG A 335 0.25 -3.62 -29.48
CA ARG A 335 -1.17 -3.22 -29.58
C ARG A 335 -1.39 -1.71 -29.72
N GLY A 336 -0.33 -0.91 -29.85
CA GLY A 336 -0.42 0.54 -30.05
C GLY A 336 -0.34 1.39 -28.79
N HIS A 337 0.06 0.82 -27.64
CA HIS A 337 0.28 1.56 -26.40
C HIS A 337 1.79 1.81 -26.15
N PRO A 338 2.37 2.90 -26.71
CA PRO A 338 3.80 3.15 -26.59
C PRO A 338 4.21 3.44 -25.15
N PRO A 339 5.47 3.14 -24.76
CA PRO A 339 5.96 3.49 -23.44
C PRO A 339 6.10 5.00 -23.28
N THR A 340 5.92 5.49 -22.06
CA THR A 340 5.97 6.91 -21.68
C THR A 340 7.31 7.60 -21.97
N GLY A 341 8.39 6.82 -22.05
CA GLY A 341 9.74 7.33 -22.26
C GLY A 341 10.42 7.78 -20.96
N TRP A 342 11.74 7.58 -20.88
CA TRP A 342 12.50 7.78 -19.64
C TRP A 342 12.51 9.23 -19.14
N ARG A 343 12.52 10.22 -20.04
CA ARG A 343 12.49 11.65 -19.67
C ARG A 343 11.22 11.99 -18.89
N ARG A 344 10.08 11.51 -19.39
CA ARG A 344 8.79 11.75 -18.74
C ARG A 344 8.67 10.98 -17.44
N LEU A 345 9.16 9.74 -17.37
CA LEU A 345 9.25 9.00 -16.10
C LEU A 345 10.07 9.75 -15.04
N ALA A 346 11.22 10.30 -15.43
CA ALA A 346 12.05 11.11 -14.53
C ALA A 346 11.33 12.38 -14.06
N GLN A 347 10.66 13.10 -14.96
CA GLN A 347 9.84 14.27 -14.60
C GLN A 347 8.73 13.93 -13.59
N LEU A 348 8.01 12.84 -13.82
CA LEU A 348 6.95 12.35 -12.91
C LEU A 348 7.54 11.98 -11.56
N HIS A 349 8.67 11.28 -11.53
CA HIS A 349 9.38 10.93 -10.31
C HIS A 349 9.79 12.17 -9.51
N PHE A 350 10.45 13.15 -10.14
CA PHE A 350 10.87 14.36 -9.43
C PHE A 350 9.70 15.21 -8.94
N ARG A 351 8.61 15.31 -9.71
CA ARG A 351 7.37 15.96 -9.25
C ARG A 351 6.84 15.26 -8.00
N GLN A 352 6.72 13.93 -8.04
CA GLN A 352 6.23 13.13 -6.93
C GLN A 352 7.11 13.30 -5.68
N GLN A 353 8.43 13.20 -5.80
CA GLN A 353 9.34 13.44 -4.67
C GLN A 353 9.21 14.84 -4.08
N ARG A 354 9.06 15.87 -4.92
CA ARG A 354 8.93 17.26 -4.47
C ARG A 354 7.66 17.44 -3.65
N VAL A 355 6.53 16.96 -4.16
CA VAL A 355 5.22 17.11 -3.50
C VAL A 355 5.16 16.29 -2.21
N MET A 356 5.66 15.05 -2.22
CA MET A 356 5.64 14.17 -1.05
C MET A 356 6.37 14.73 0.18
N ARG A 357 7.45 15.50 -0.03
CA ARG A 357 8.20 16.16 1.05
C ARG A 357 7.38 17.23 1.78
N LEU A 358 6.28 17.69 1.16
CA LEU A 358 5.39 18.71 1.72
C LEU A 358 4.19 18.10 2.45
N TYR A 359 4.01 16.77 2.39
CA TYR A 359 2.88 16.13 3.06
C TYR A 359 3.03 16.19 4.58
N PRO A 360 1.90 16.25 5.32
CA PRO A 360 1.94 16.10 6.77
C PRO A 360 2.54 14.73 7.15
N PRO A 361 3.13 14.59 8.35
CA PRO A 361 3.47 13.29 8.90
C PRO A 361 2.25 12.36 8.92
N SER A 362 2.45 11.06 8.67
CA SER A 362 1.36 10.10 8.82
C SER A 362 1.06 9.83 10.29
N ASN A 363 -0.15 9.39 10.66
CA ASN A 363 -0.49 9.05 12.07
C ASN A 363 -1.16 7.68 12.24
#